data_AF-A0A842UJ36-F1
#
_entry.id   AF-A0A842UJ36-F1
#
_cell.length_a   1.000
_cell.length_b   1.000
_cell.length_c   1.000
_cell.angle_alpha   90.00
_cell.angle_beta   90.00
_cell.angle_gamma   90.00
#
_symmetry.space_group_name_H-M   'P 1'
#
loop_
_entity.id
_entity.type
_entity.pdbx_description
1 polymer ?
#
loop_
_entity_poly.entity_id
_entity_poly.type
_entity_poly.pdbx_seq_one_letter_code
_entity_poly.pdbx_strand_id
1 'polypeptide(L)'
;MKWEGKGAPPYGFEIDPDNSMHESEVEQIILHYITRMKKKDTLTNIAETLNSKGFETRNGKKWDRHAIRRALQSNRKAGAVLPVDFCKFRRTVPE
;
A
#
# COMPACT_ATOMS: atom_id res chain seq x y z
N MET A 1 -11.88 3.17 12.68
CA MET A 1 -11.24 2.36 13.75
C MET A 1 -10.36 3.30 14.57
N LYS A 2 -10.27 3.22 15.91
CA LYS A 2 -9.34 4.08 16.67
C LYS A 2 -7.95 3.45 16.72
N TRP A 3 -6.91 4.20 16.36
CA TRP A 3 -5.53 3.73 16.41
C TRP A 3 -4.92 3.99 17.79
N GLU A 4 -4.55 2.91 18.49
CA GLU A 4 -3.90 2.96 19.81
C GLU A 4 -2.40 2.61 19.74
N GLY A 5 -1.86 2.39 18.54
CA GLY A 5 -0.48 1.95 18.36
C GLY A 5 0.54 3.07 18.56
N LYS A 6 1.66 2.76 19.21
CA LYS A 6 2.82 3.65 19.27
C LYS A 6 3.61 3.57 17.94
N GLY A 7 3.44 4.56 17.07
CA GLY A 7 4.26 4.72 15.86
C GLY A 7 3.48 5.08 14.60
N ALA A 8 4.14 4.94 13.45
CA ALA A 8 3.56 5.25 12.14
C ALA A 8 2.39 4.30 11.80
N PRO A 9 1.34 4.80 11.14
CA PRO A 9 0.22 3.97 10.73
C PRO A 9 0.67 2.85 9.80
N PRO A 10 -0.06 1.72 9.78
CA PRO A 10 0.15 0.70 8.78
C PRO A 10 0.08 1.24 7.35
N TYR A 11 0.82 0.63 6.43
CA TYR A 11 0.73 0.99 5.01
C TYR A 11 -0.65 0.61 4.46
N GLY A 12 -1.28 1.50 3.70
CA GLY A 12 -2.69 1.41 3.31
C GLY A 12 -3.64 2.24 4.18
N PHE A 13 -3.13 2.85 5.26
CA PHE A 13 -3.94 3.56 6.24
C PHE A 13 -3.32 4.91 6.60
N GLU A 14 -4.20 5.87 6.81
CA GLU A 14 -3.91 7.18 7.36
C GLU A 14 -4.56 7.31 8.73
N ILE A 15 -4.02 8.21 9.56
CA ILE A 15 -4.56 8.52 10.88
C ILE A 15 -4.88 10.01 10.88
N ASP A 16 -6.13 10.32 11.15
CA ASP A 16 -6.60 11.68 11.37
C ASP A 16 -6.15 12.21 12.74
N PRO A 17 -6.17 13.54 12.95
CA PRO A 17 -5.77 14.15 14.22
C PRO A 17 -6.56 13.66 15.44
N ASP A 18 -7.75 13.08 15.24
CA ASP A 18 -8.60 12.50 16.28
C ASP A 18 -8.26 11.03 16.61
N ASN A 19 -7.14 10.52 16.09
CA ASN A 19 -6.72 9.12 16.13
C ASN A 19 -7.68 8.14 15.45
N SER A 20 -8.60 8.64 14.60
CA SER A 20 -9.35 7.77 13.73
C SER A 20 -8.46 7.32 12.56
N MET A 21 -8.51 6.02 12.28
CA MET A 21 -7.77 5.37 11.20
C MET A 21 -8.74 5.09 10.07
N HIS A 22 -8.39 5.57 8.88
CA HIS A 22 -9.10 5.35 7.62
C HIS A 22 -8.15 4.82 6.54
N GLU A 23 -8.72 4.25 5.50
CA GLU A 23 -7.97 3.71 4.37
C GLU A 23 -7.45 4.83 3.48
N SER A 24 -6.15 4.79 3.17
CA SER A 24 -5.55 5.68 2.17
C SER A 24 -5.82 5.12 0.78
N GLU A 25 -6.59 5.86 -0.04
CA GLU A 25 -7.03 5.39 -1.35
C GLU A 25 -5.85 4.99 -2.25
N VAL A 26 -4.80 5.82 -2.28
CA VAL A 26 -3.61 5.58 -3.10
C VAL A 26 -2.82 4.36 -2.61
N GLU A 27 -2.59 4.24 -1.30
CA GLU A 27 -1.81 3.14 -0.76
C GLU A 27 -2.55 1.79 -0.84
N GLN A 28 -3.88 1.79 -0.70
CA GLN A 28 -4.72 0.61 -0.92
C GLN A 28 -4.67 0.13 -2.37
N ILE A 29 -4.69 1.07 -3.31
CA ILE A 29 -4.49 0.81 -4.74
C ILE A 29 -3.15 0.12 -4.98
N ILE A 30 -2.07 0.66 -4.42
CA ILE A 30 -0.72 0.08 -4.55
C ILE A 30 -0.66 -1.31 -3.91
N LEU A 31 -1.25 -1.49 -2.72
CA LEU A 31 -1.31 -2.79 -2.04
C LEU A 31 -2.08 -3.84 -2.84
N HIS A 32 -3.19 -3.46 -3.47
CA HIS A 32 -3.90 -4.37 -4.36
C HIS A 32 -3.05 -4.77 -5.56
N TYR A 33 -2.37 -3.79 -6.18
CA TYR A 33 -1.49 -4.04 -7.30
C TYR A 33 -0.35 -5.02 -6.91
N ILE A 34 0.31 -4.78 -5.78
CA ILE A 34 1.33 -5.67 -5.23
C ILE A 34 0.78 -7.08 -5.00
N THR A 35 -0.40 -7.22 -4.37
CA THR A 35 -0.97 -8.54 -4.06
C THR A 35 -1.40 -9.32 -5.29
N ARG A 36 -1.88 -8.63 -6.34
CA ARG A 36 -2.15 -9.22 -7.65
C ARG A 36 -0.86 -9.73 -8.30
N MET A 37 0.18 -8.90 -8.37
CA MET A 37 1.45 -9.26 -9.01
C MET A 37 2.19 -10.36 -8.27
N LYS A 38 2.14 -10.38 -6.93
CA LYS A 38 2.80 -11.41 -6.11
C LYS A 38 2.39 -12.85 -6.46
N LYS A 39 1.25 -13.04 -7.13
CA LYS A 39 0.83 -14.36 -7.64
C LYS A 39 1.68 -14.87 -8.82
N LYS A 40 2.38 -13.97 -9.52
CA LYS A 40 3.10 -14.25 -10.77
C LYS A 40 4.56 -13.82 -10.76
N ASP A 41 4.92 -12.84 -9.92
CA ASP A 41 6.23 -12.19 -9.92
C ASP A 41 6.94 -12.22 -8.57
N THR A 42 8.25 -11.98 -8.61
CA THR A 42 9.07 -11.80 -7.41
C THR A 42 8.88 -10.41 -6.81
N LEU A 43 9.15 -10.27 -5.51
CA LEU A 43 9.07 -8.95 -4.86
C LEU A 43 10.04 -7.93 -5.47
N THR A 44 11.18 -8.35 -6.03
CA THR A 44 12.12 -7.45 -6.69
C THR A 44 11.53 -6.90 -7.99
N ASN A 45 10.97 -7.77 -8.85
CA ASN A 45 10.32 -7.36 -10.10
C ASN A 45 9.13 -6.42 -9.86
N ILE A 46 8.36 -6.68 -8.79
CA ILE A 46 7.25 -5.81 -8.40
C ILE A 46 7.76 -4.42 -8.01
N ALA A 47 8.90 -4.33 -7.29
CA ALA A 47 9.50 -3.06 -6.93
C ALA A 47 9.95 -2.27 -8.17
N GLU A 48 10.62 -2.95 -9.11
CA GLU A 48 11.03 -2.36 -10.38
C GLU A 48 9.83 -1.85 -11.18
N THR A 49 8.74 -2.63 -11.22
CA THR A 49 7.49 -2.25 -11.91
C THR A 49 6.81 -1.05 -11.27
N LEU A 50 6.78 -0.97 -9.94
CA LEU A 50 6.25 0.19 -9.23
C LEU A 50 7.08 1.43 -9.51
N ASN A 51 8.41 1.31 -9.44
CA ASN A 51 9.33 2.40 -9.72
C ASN A 51 9.26 2.88 -11.18
N SER A 52 9.14 1.97 -12.15
CA SER A 52 9.02 2.33 -13.56
C SER A 52 7.71 3.05 -13.88
N LYS A 53 6.65 2.75 -13.12
CA LYS A 53 5.36 3.48 -13.17
C LYS A 53 5.37 4.79 -12.38
N GLY A 54 6.48 5.17 -11.74
CA GLY A 54 6.61 6.41 -10.98
C GLY A 54 5.94 6.37 -9.60
N PHE A 55 5.57 5.19 -9.10
CA PHE A 55 5.08 5.08 -7.72
C PHE A 55 6.23 5.18 -6.73
N GLU A 56 6.00 5.88 -5.64
CA GLU A 56 6.94 6.04 -4.53
C GLU A 56 6.33 5.51 -3.23
N THR A 57 7.18 5.25 -2.22
CA THR A 57 6.71 4.95 -0.87
C THR A 57 6.12 6.21 -0.22
N ARG A 58 5.43 6.05 0.92
CA ARG A 58 4.85 7.17 1.71
C ARG A 58 5.80 8.35 1.95
N ASN A 59 7.09 8.06 2.03
CA ASN A 59 8.17 8.99 2.33
C ASN A 59 9.00 9.35 1.08
N GLY A 60 8.44 9.19 -0.12
CA GLY A 60 9.06 9.61 -1.39
C GLY A 60 10.27 8.80 -1.80
N LYS A 61 10.42 7.57 -1.29
CA LYS A 61 11.54 6.68 -1.66
C LYS A 61 11.11 5.72 -2.75
N LYS A 62 12.08 5.26 -3.53
CA LYS A 62 11.88 4.15 -4.46
C LYS A 62 11.50 2.88 -3.70
N TRP A 63 10.68 2.06 -4.34
CA TRP A 63 10.35 0.73 -3.87
C TRP A 63 11.56 -0.20 -3.95
N ASP A 64 11.72 -1.01 -2.92
CA ASP A 64 12.62 -2.14 -2.88
C ASP A 64 11.90 -3.39 -2.34
N ARG A 65 12.54 -4.55 -2.45
CA ARG A 65 11.99 -5.83 -1.96
C ARG A 65 11.58 -5.77 -0.48
N HIS A 66 12.35 -5.10 0.37
CA HIS A 66 12.07 -4.98 1.80
C HIS A 66 10.92 -4.02 2.08
N ALA A 67 10.78 -2.94 1.31
CA ALA A 67 9.66 -2.00 1.37
C ALA A 67 8.35 -2.71 1.03
N ILE A 68 8.31 -3.48 -0.07
CA ILE A 68 7.13 -4.28 -0.43
C ILE A 68 6.79 -5.29 0.66
N ARG A 69 7.79 -6.03 1.16
CA ARG A 69 7.57 -7.00 2.24
C ARG A 69 7.01 -6.32 3.48
N ARG A 70 7.53 -5.16 3.86
CA ARG A 70 7.05 -4.37 5.01
C ARG A 70 5.62 -3.88 4.79
N ALA A 71 5.29 -3.36 3.61
CA ALA A 71 3.94 -2.90 3.28
C ALA A 71 2.90 -4.03 3.44
N LEU A 72 3.19 -5.21 2.88
CA LEU A 72 2.32 -6.39 3.00
C LEU A 72 2.19 -6.88 4.45
N GLN A 73 3.29 -6.92 5.21
CA GLN A 73 3.25 -7.35 6.61
C GLN A 73 2.51 -6.36 7.51
N SER A 74 2.73 -5.07 7.27
CA SER A 74 2.09 -3.99 7.99
C SER A 74 0.57 -4.02 7.80
N ASN A 75 0.12 -4.14 6.54
CA ASN A 75 -1.30 -4.27 6.21
C ASN A 75 -1.92 -5.53 6.84
N ARG A 76 -1.23 -6.69 6.77
CA ARG A 76 -1.72 -7.93 7.40
C ARG A 76 -1.90 -7.78 8.92
N LYS A 77 -1.00 -7.08 9.61
CA LYS A 77 -1.12 -6.83 11.06
C LYS A 77 -2.29 -5.92 11.41
N ALA A 78 -2.69 -5.04 10.51
CA ALA A 78 -3.84 -4.15 10.69
C ALA A 78 -5.19 -4.86 10.56
N GLY A 79 -5.22 -6.16 10.21
CA GLY A 79 -6.46 -6.91 10.04
C GLY A 79 -7.26 -6.53 8.80
N ALA A 80 -6.65 -5.78 7.87
CA ALA A 80 -7.29 -5.32 6.65
C ALA A 80 -7.54 -6.51 5.70
N VAL A 81 -8.81 -6.79 5.40
CA VAL A 81 -9.18 -7.63 4.27
C VAL A 81 -9.29 -6.70 3.08
N LEU A 82 -8.28 -6.63 2.21
CA LEU A 82 -8.24 -5.72 1.05
C LEU A 82 -9.54 -5.78 0.22
N PRO A 83 -10.47 -4.81 0.34
CA PRO A 83 -11.68 -4.78 -0.45
C PRO A 83 -11.53 -3.60 -1.41
N VAL A 84 -10.73 -3.75 -2.46
CA VAL A 84 -10.59 -2.62 -3.39
C VAL A 84 -11.65 -2.67 -4.48
N ASP A 85 -12.40 -1.59 -4.55
CA ASP A 85 -13.31 -1.28 -5.65
C ASP A 85 -12.48 -0.85 -6.87
N PHE A 86 -12.37 -1.73 -7.87
CA PHE A 86 -11.49 -1.55 -9.04
C PHE A 86 -11.81 -0.29 -9.85
N CYS A 87 -13.04 0.23 -9.76
CA CYS A 87 -13.50 1.44 -10.44
C CYS A 87 -12.76 2.73 -10.05
N LYS A 88 -12.02 2.73 -8.94
CA LYS A 88 -11.20 3.89 -8.51
C LYS A 88 -9.77 3.85 -9.06
N PHE A 89 -9.20 2.66 -9.25
CA PHE A 89 -7.82 2.46 -9.75
C PHE A 89 -7.60 3.03 -11.16
N ARG A 90 -8.57 2.85 -12.07
CA ARG A 90 -8.45 3.27 -13.47
C ARG A 90 -8.40 4.80 -13.67
N ARG A 91 -8.77 5.58 -12.65
CA ARG A 91 -8.78 7.06 -12.71
C ARG A 91 -7.50 7.69 -12.16
N THR A 92 -6.77 6.98 -11.31
CA THR A 92 -5.60 7.51 -10.58
C THR A 92 -4.27 7.07 -11.19
N VAL A 93 -4.26 6.05 -12.05
CA VAL A 93 -3.05 5.53 -12.69
C VAL A 93 -3.19 5.61 -14.21
N PRO A 94 -2.48 6.53 -14.90
CA PRO A 94 -2.47 6.55 -16.37
C PRO A 94 -1.79 5.28 -16.91
N GLU A 95 -2.31 4.76 -18.03
CA GLU A 95 -1.89 3.50 -18.68
C GLU A 95 -0.42 3.52 -19.14
#